data_AF-A0A167J654-F1
#
_entry.id   AF-A0A167J654-F1
#
_cell.length_a   1.000
_cell.length_b   1.000
_cell.length_c   1.000
_cell.angle_alpha   90.00
_cell.angle_beta   90.00
_cell.angle_gamma   90.00
#
_symmetry.space_group_name_H-M   'P 1'
#
loop_
_entity.id
_entity.type
_entity.pdbx_description
1 polymer ?
#
loop_
_entity_poly.entity_id
_entity_poly.type
_entity_poly.pdbx_seq_one_letter_code
_entity_poly.pdbx_strand_id
1 'polypeptide(L)'
;LGTLIVVVLKARNLPNKRHIGKQDPYCTVIMNEKIKRTKAVKRGGQHPEWDEEIRFPVMEDVDDLLAKSKSKEEEDVPAPPPKDDTPKKEKPLKIKGGKSLRVQVYADDPREPEFIGEGTVELDAVLKAGEHDEWYTIYSKDRYQGEVYLEMTYW
;
A
#
# COMPACT_ATOMS: atom_id res chain seq x y z
N LEU A 1 -4.54 -6.73 15.83
CA LEU A 1 -3.42 -5.76 15.62
C LEU A 1 -2.37 -6.47 14.75
N GLY A 2 -2.16 -6.00 13.52
CA GLY A 2 -1.20 -6.60 12.61
C GLY A 2 -0.13 -5.61 12.15
N THR A 3 0.89 -6.09 11.44
CA THR A 3 1.91 -5.25 10.80
C THR A 3 1.92 -5.51 9.31
N LEU A 4 1.72 -4.45 8.52
CA LEU A 4 1.98 -4.51 7.08
C LEU A 4 3.47 -4.24 6.85
N ILE A 5 4.13 -5.14 6.18
CA ILE A 5 5.48 -4.97 5.66
C ILE A 5 5.38 -4.70 4.17
N VAL A 6 6.09 -3.66 3.74
CA VAL A 6 6.22 -3.28 2.33
C VAL A 6 7.70 -3.25 2.00
N VAL A 7 8.16 -4.18 1.18
CA VAL A 7 9.50 -4.19 0.60
C VAL A 7 9.42 -3.46 -0.73
N VAL A 8 10.09 -2.32 -0.82
CA VAL A 8 10.25 -1.60 -2.08
C VAL A 8 11.48 -2.16 -2.76
N LEU A 9 11.29 -3.09 -3.70
CA LEU A 9 12.39 -3.83 -4.29
C LEU A 9 13.12 -3.00 -5.35
N LYS A 10 12.42 -2.63 -6.43
CA LYS A 10 13.03 -1.97 -7.60
C LYS A 10 12.00 -1.22 -8.44
N ALA A 11 12.47 -0.39 -9.36
CA ALA A 11 11.63 0.23 -10.38
C ALA A 11 12.19 0.03 -11.78
N ARG A 12 11.34 0.22 -12.80
CA ARG A 12 11.74 0.18 -14.21
C ARG A 12 11.07 1.27 -15.02
N ASN A 13 11.70 1.63 -16.13
CA ASN A 13 11.17 2.56 -17.12
C ASN A 13 10.89 3.97 -16.56
N LEU A 14 11.63 4.39 -15.52
CA LEU A 14 11.48 5.74 -14.98
C LEU A 14 11.98 6.77 -16.01
N PRO A 15 11.26 7.86 -16.28
CA PRO A 15 11.78 8.94 -17.10
C PRO A 15 12.98 9.58 -16.39
N ASN A 16 14.03 9.89 -17.15
CA ASN A 16 15.16 10.64 -16.60
C ASN A 16 14.79 12.11 -16.55
N LYS A 17 14.80 12.68 -15.35
CA LYS A 17 14.48 14.08 -15.12
C LYS A 17 15.68 15.02 -15.17
N ARG A 18 16.91 14.48 -15.08
CA ARG A 18 18.14 15.29 -15.15
C ARG A 18 18.49 15.67 -16.58
N HIS A 19 18.95 16.92 -16.78
CA HIS A 19 19.51 17.38 -18.06
C HIS A 19 20.85 16.73 -18.41
N ILE A 20 21.65 16.35 -17.42
CA ILE A 20 22.93 15.67 -17.63
C ILE A 20 23.13 14.57 -16.58
N GLY A 21 23.60 13.40 -17.02
CA GLY A 21 23.89 12.26 -16.15
C GLY A 21 22.67 11.42 -15.75
N LYS A 22 22.90 10.51 -14.79
CA LYS A 22 21.87 9.64 -14.22
C LYS A 22 21.24 10.32 -13.01
N GLN A 23 19.92 10.17 -12.86
CA GLN A 23 19.20 10.59 -11.66
C GLN A 23 19.45 9.66 -10.47
N ASP A 24 19.10 10.17 -9.28
CA ASP A 24 19.30 9.51 -7.99
C ASP A 24 17.93 9.16 -7.39
N PRO A 25 17.25 8.11 -7.87
CA PRO A 25 15.86 7.88 -7.52
C PRO A 25 15.69 7.32 -6.10
N TYR A 26 14.61 7.76 -5.43
CA TYR A 26 14.12 7.18 -4.18
C TYR A 26 12.61 7.00 -4.24
N CYS A 27 12.09 6.11 -3.39
CA CYS A 27 10.67 5.82 -3.30
C CYS A 27 10.13 6.30 -1.95
N THR A 28 8.91 6.83 -1.95
CA THR A 28 8.14 7.11 -0.74
C THR A 28 6.88 6.27 -0.74
N VAL A 29 6.50 5.85 0.46
CA VAL A 29 5.32 5.04 0.73
C VAL A 29 4.49 5.78 1.77
N ILE A 30 3.22 6.00 1.45
CA ILE A 30 2.30 6.79 2.25
C ILE A 30 1.10 5.92 2.63
N MET A 31 0.88 5.78 3.94
CA MET A 31 -0.22 5.01 4.51
C MET A 31 -0.64 5.64 5.84
N ASN A 32 -1.93 5.94 6.03
CA ASN A 32 -2.47 6.56 7.27
C ASN A 32 -1.72 7.79 7.74
N GLU A 33 -1.50 8.75 6.85
CA GLU A 33 -0.75 9.99 7.13
C GLU A 33 0.73 9.78 7.50
N LYS A 34 1.20 8.53 7.59
CA LYS A 34 2.60 8.20 7.77
C LYS A 34 3.27 8.13 6.42
N ILE A 35 4.31 8.93 6.26
CA ILE A 35 5.16 8.95 5.08
C ILE A 35 6.50 8.33 5.47
N LYS A 36 6.90 7.29 4.75
CA LYS A 36 8.23 6.66 4.89
C LYS A 36 8.90 6.63 3.53
N ARG A 37 10.23 6.71 3.48
CA ARG A 37 11.00 6.72 2.23
C ARG A 37 12.18 5.76 2.28
N THR A 38 12.58 5.27 1.12
CA THR A 38 13.84 4.58 0.90
C THR A 38 15.00 5.58 0.80
N LYS A 39 16.22 5.07 0.87
CA LYS A 39 17.43 5.80 0.49
C LYS A 39 17.42 6.04 -1.02
N ALA A 40 18.09 7.13 -1.42
CA ALA A 40 18.31 7.40 -2.83
C ALA A 40 19.41 6.49 -3.38
N VAL A 41 19.16 5.89 -4.55
CA VAL A 41 20.15 5.12 -5.29
C VAL A 41 20.97 6.10 -6.13
N LYS A 42 22.17 6.44 -5.66
CA LYS A 42 23.06 7.35 -6.40
C LYS A 42 23.36 6.82 -7.80
N ARG A 43 23.11 7.64 -8.81
CA ARG A 43 23.23 7.29 -10.24
C ARG A 43 22.39 6.06 -10.61
N GLY A 44 21.27 5.82 -9.95
CA GLY A 44 20.35 4.70 -10.22
C GLY A 44 19.66 4.78 -11.57
N GLY A 45 19.56 5.98 -12.15
CA GLY A 45 19.05 6.15 -13.51
C GLY A 45 17.56 5.77 -13.65
N GLN A 46 17.23 4.97 -14.66
CA GLN A 46 15.85 4.63 -15.02
C GLN A 46 15.37 3.28 -14.45
N HIS A 47 16.29 2.49 -13.87
CA HIS A 47 16.05 1.15 -13.35
C HIS A 47 16.74 0.96 -11.98
N PRO A 48 16.32 1.68 -10.94
CA PRO A 48 16.92 1.56 -9.62
C PRO A 48 16.48 0.30 -8.88
N GLU A 49 17.34 -0.17 -7.99
CA GLU A 49 17.06 -1.23 -7.02
C GLU A 49 17.31 -0.67 -5.62
N TRP A 50 16.28 -0.71 -4.76
CA TRP A 50 16.34 -0.20 -3.40
C TRP A 50 16.50 -1.34 -2.40
N ASP A 51 15.68 -2.39 -2.54
CA ASP A 51 15.62 -3.52 -1.61
C ASP A 51 15.48 -3.07 -0.15
N GLU A 52 14.49 -2.19 0.09
CA GLU A 52 14.27 -1.57 1.41
C GLU A 52 12.91 -1.93 1.99
N GLU A 53 12.94 -2.41 3.22
CA GLU A 53 11.77 -2.83 3.98
C GLU A 53 11.18 -1.67 4.81
N ILE A 54 9.88 -1.46 4.67
CA ILE A 54 9.11 -0.42 5.35
C ILE A 54 7.93 -1.05 6.09
N ARG A 55 7.92 -0.91 7.43
CA ARG A 55 6.85 -1.47 8.29
C ARG A 55 5.80 -0.44 8.67
N PHE A 56 4.53 -0.80 8.58
CA PHE A 56 3.40 -0.01 9.05
C PHE A 56 2.58 -0.82 10.07
N PRO A 57 2.41 -0.33 11.32
CA PRO A 57 1.50 -0.95 12.25
C PRO A 57 0.05 -0.69 11.80
N VAL A 58 -0.72 -1.76 11.63
CA VAL A 58 -2.13 -1.74 11.22
C VAL A 58 -2.99 -2.08 12.44
N MET A 59 -3.80 -1.11 12.87
CA MET A 59 -4.71 -1.31 13.99
C MET A 59 -6.08 -1.71 13.46
N GLU A 60 -6.70 -2.71 14.10
CA GLU A 60 -8.11 -3.01 13.88
C GLU A 60 -8.96 -1.91 14.51
N ASP A 61 -10.05 -1.53 13.86
CA ASP A 61 -10.90 -0.48 14.37
C ASP A 61 -11.62 -0.96 15.64
N VAL A 62 -11.51 -0.19 16.73
CA VAL A 62 -12.23 -0.49 17.99
C VAL A 62 -13.75 -0.47 17.77
N ASP A 63 -14.22 0.29 16.78
CA ASP A 63 -15.63 0.33 16.38
C ASP A 63 -16.09 -0.99 15.76
N ASP A 64 -15.22 -1.72 15.05
CA ASP A 64 -15.52 -3.07 14.52
C ASP A 64 -15.53 -4.12 15.65
N LEU A 65 -14.68 -3.97 16.68
CA LEU A 65 -14.73 -4.80 17.90
C LEU A 65 -16.03 -4.56 18.70
N LEU A 66 -16.43 -3.30 18.83
CA LEU A 66 -17.70 -2.89 19.46
C LEU A 66 -18.92 -3.36 18.65
N ALA A 67 -18.87 -3.30 17.31
CA ALA A 67 -19.92 -3.81 16.44
C ALA A 67 -20.05 -5.34 16.48
N LYS A 68 -18.92 -6.07 16.53
CA LYS A 68 -18.91 -7.54 16.74
C LYS A 68 -19.47 -7.94 18.11
N SER A 69 -19.23 -7.12 19.13
CA SER A 69 -19.72 -7.36 20.50
C SER A 69 -21.23 -7.15 20.59
N LYS A 70 -21.78 -6.10 19.95
CA LYS A 70 -23.23 -5.84 19.92
C LYS A 70 -24.04 -6.91 19.17
N SER A 71 -23.48 -7.51 18.12
CA SER A 71 -24.17 -8.59 17.39
C SER A 71 -24.24 -9.92 18.16
N LYS A 72 -23.52 -10.06 19.27
CA LYS A 72 -23.50 -11.29 20.07
C LYS A 72 -24.54 -11.31 21.19
N GLU A 73 -25.11 -10.14 21.55
CA GLU A 73 -26.17 -10.02 22.56
C GLU A 73 -27.60 -10.11 21.96
N GLU A 74 -27.77 -10.00 20.64
CA GLU A 74 -29.08 -10.18 19.97
C GLU A 74 -29.38 -11.64 19.55
N GLU A 75 -28.46 -12.59 19.73
CA GLU A 75 -28.68 -14.02 19.38
C GLU A 75 -29.36 -14.85 20.48
N ASP A 76 -29.71 -14.29 21.64
CA ASP A 76 -30.40 -15.00 22.73
C ASP A 76 -31.94 -14.78 22.76
N VAL A 77 -32.52 -14.33 21.65
CA VAL A 77 -33.98 -14.30 21.47
C VAL A 77 -34.37 -15.45 20.53
N PRO A 78 -35.20 -16.43 20.95
CA PRO A 78 -35.54 -17.56 20.09
C PRO A 78 -36.35 -17.07 18.88
N ALA A 79 -35.73 -17.15 17.69
CA ALA A 79 -36.36 -16.77 16.43
C ALA A 79 -37.38 -17.84 15.94
N PRO A 80 -38.48 -17.44 15.26
CA PRO A 80 -39.41 -18.34 14.58
C PRO A 80 -38.76 -19.07 13.37
N PRO A 81 -39.35 -20.19 12.88
CA PRO A 81 -38.67 -21.19 12.04
C PRO A 81 -38.22 -20.70 10.64
N PRO A 82 -37.27 -21.40 10.00
CA PRO A 82 -36.43 -20.85 8.94
C PRO A 82 -37.10 -20.87 7.57
N LYS A 83 -36.90 -19.81 6.77
CA LYS A 83 -37.04 -19.85 5.32
C LYS A 83 -35.84 -19.24 4.61
N ASP A 84 -35.29 -20.09 3.75
CA ASP A 84 -34.46 -19.88 2.56
C ASP A 84 -33.01 -19.38 2.70
N ASP A 85 -32.15 -20.18 2.07
CA ASP A 85 -30.73 -20.01 1.82
C ASP A 85 -30.38 -18.60 1.35
N THR A 86 -29.99 -17.74 2.29
CA THR A 86 -29.37 -16.45 1.96
C THR A 86 -27.87 -16.56 2.24
N PRO A 87 -26.99 -16.42 1.23
CA PRO A 87 -25.55 -16.41 1.47
C PRO A 87 -25.20 -15.25 2.41
N LYS A 88 -24.57 -15.55 3.55
CA LYS A 88 -24.02 -14.55 4.46
C LYS A 88 -22.99 -13.73 3.67
N LYS A 89 -23.36 -12.52 3.23
CA LYS A 89 -22.42 -11.54 2.69
C LYS A 89 -21.45 -11.17 3.82
N GLU A 90 -20.22 -11.68 3.74
CA GLU A 90 -19.14 -11.27 4.63
C GLU A 90 -19.00 -9.75 4.57
N LYS A 91 -19.21 -9.09 5.71
CA LYS A 91 -19.07 -7.63 5.79
C LYS A 91 -17.60 -7.29 5.50
N PRO A 92 -17.30 -6.34 4.59
CA PRO A 92 -15.92 -5.96 4.34
C PRO A 92 -15.32 -5.37 5.61
N LEU A 93 -14.23 -5.97 6.09
CA LEU A 93 -13.45 -5.48 7.24
C LEU A 93 -13.14 -3.99 7.04
N LYS A 94 -13.49 -3.14 8.01
CA LYS A 94 -13.14 -1.73 8.01
C LYS A 94 -11.87 -1.58 8.84
N ILE A 95 -10.73 -1.56 8.16
CA ILE A 95 -9.43 -1.41 8.81
C ILE A 95 -9.16 0.08 8.98
N LYS A 96 -8.80 0.49 10.19
CA LYS A 96 -8.29 1.84 10.48
C LYS A 96 -6.87 1.92 9.91
N GLY A 97 -6.81 2.18 8.61
CA GLY A 97 -5.63 1.80 7.84
C GLY A 97 -5.56 2.34 6.40
N GLY A 98 -6.70 2.78 5.85
CA GLY A 98 -6.86 2.83 4.41
C GLY A 98 -6.82 1.42 3.82
N LYS A 99 -7.66 1.15 2.82
CA LYS A 99 -7.52 -0.08 2.02
C LYS A 99 -6.48 0.08 0.91
N SER A 100 -5.78 1.21 0.92
CA SER A 100 -4.83 1.55 -0.10
C SER A 100 -3.61 2.25 0.48
N LEU A 101 -2.53 2.16 -0.28
CA LEU A 101 -1.22 2.70 0.01
C LEU A 101 -0.77 3.47 -1.23
N ARG A 102 -0.21 4.67 -1.04
CA ARG A 102 0.32 5.47 -2.16
C ARG A 102 1.82 5.28 -2.24
N VAL A 103 2.30 5.03 -3.45
CA VAL A 103 3.72 4.93 -3.76
C VAL A 103 4.09 6.08 -4.65
N GLN A 104 5.12 6.84 -4.29
CA GLN A 104 5.61 7.93 -5.10
C GLN A 104 7.11 7.76 -5.32
N VAL A 105 7.58 8.10 -6.51
CA VAL A 105 8.99 8.05 -6.86
C VAL A 105 9.47 9.45 -7.17
N TYR A 106 10.66 9.76 -6.67
CA TYR A 106 11.32 11.05 -6.82
C TYR A 106 12.75 10.85 -7.29
N ALA A 107 13.32 11.84 -7.97
CA ALA A 107 14.75 11.98 -8.16
C ALA A 107 15.32 12.92 -7.09
N ASP A 108 16.24 12.43 -6.28
CA ASP A 108 16.97 13.23 -5.30
C ASP A 108 17.79 14.30 -6.02
N ASP A 109 17.68 15.56 -5.58
CA ASP A 109 18.44 16.70 -6.10
C ASP A 109 18.86 17.63 -4.96
N PRO A 110 20.07 18.24 -5.00
CA PRO A 110 20.56 19.09 -3.91
C PRO A 110 19.70 20.32 -3.60
N ARG A 111 18.87 20.79 -4.53
CA ARG A 111 17.97 21.94 -4.31
C ARG A 111 16.58 21.49 -3.89
N GLU A 112 15.93 20.75 -4.76
CA GLU A 112 14.55 20.30 -4.58
C GLU A 112 14.35 18.94 -5.27
N PRO A 113 13.89 17.91 -4.54
CA PRO A 113 13.61 16.62 -5.15
C PRO A 113 12.57 16.73 -6.26
N GLU A 114 12.86 16.11 -7.40
CA GLU A 114 11.96 16.17 -8.55
C GLU A 114 11.00 14.97 -8.54
N PHE A 115 9.70 15.26 -8.61
CA PHE A 115 8.67 14.23 -8.67
C PHE A 115 8.68 13.48 -10.02
N ILE A 116 8.79 12.15 -9.96
CA ILE A 116 8.76 11.27 -11.13
C ILE A 116 7.34 10.79 -11.40
N GLY A 117 6.70 10.16 -10.42
CA GLY A 117 5.35 9.62 -10.58
C GLY A 117 4.79 9.00 -9.31
N GLU A 118 3.51 8.67 -9.35
CA GLU A 118 2.74 8.12 -8.25
C GLU A 118 1.81 6.99 -8.69
N GLY A 119 1.69 5.96 -7.86
CA GLY A 119 0.73 4.87 -8.01
C GLY A 119 -0.04 4.63 -6.71
N THR A 120 -1.27 4.14 -6.84
CA THR A 120 -2.10 3.68 -5.71
C THR A 120 -2.13 2.16 -5.72
N VAL A 121 -1.86 1.57 -4.56
CA VAL A 121 -1.80 0.13 -4.31
C VAL A 121 -2.96 -0.24 -3.42
N GLU A 122 -3.82 -1.15 -3.85
CA GLU A 122 -4.89 -1.69 -3.01
C GLU A 122 -4.35 -2.83 -2.14
N LEU A 123 -4.63 -2.77 -0.84
CA LEU A 123 -4.13 -3.69 0.18
C LEU A 123 -5.06 -4.88 0.42
N ASP A 124 -6.25 -4.89 -0.20
CA ASP A 124 -7.26 -5.94 0.00
C ASP A 124 -6.70 -7.35 -0.29
N ALA A 125 -5.77 -7.49 -1.23
CA ALA A 125 -5.14 -8.77 -1.57
C ALA A 125 -4.20 -9.24 -0.45
N VAL A 126 -3.24 -8.41 -0.02
CA VAL A 126 -2.29 -8.76 1.05
C VAL A 126 -2.99 -8.97 2.39
N LEU A 127 -4.04 -8.19 2.69
CA LEU A 127 -4.78 -8.31 3.94
C LEU A 127 -5.63 -9.59 4.02
N LYS A 128 -6.01 -10.18 2.87
CA LYS A 128 -6.78 -11.43 2.81
C LYS A 128 -5.90 -12.67 2.65
N ALA A 129 -4.86 -12.57 1.81
CA ALA A 129 -3.97 -13.68 1.48
C ALA A 129 -2.75 -13.79 2.39
N GLY A 130 -2.39 -12.71 3.11
CA GLY A 130 -1.20 -12.61 3.95
C GLY A 130 0.05 -12.13 3.21
N GLU A 131 0.11 -12.32 1.89
CA GLU A 131 1.22 -11.86 1.03
C GLU A 131 0.70 -11.41 -0.34
N HIS A 132 1.41 -10.48 -0.99
CA HIS A 132 1.11 -10.01 -2.34
C HIS A 132 2.29 -9.26 -2.96
N ASP A 133 2.73 -9.73 -4.12
CA ASP A 133 3.90 -9.18 -4.81
C ASP A 133 3.57 -8.86 -6.27
N GLU A 134 3.77 -7.62 -6.71
CA GLU A 134 3.40 -7.19 -8.06
C GLU A 134 4.10 -5.90 -8.52
N TRP A 135 4.13 -5.68 -9.84
CA TRP A 135 4.47 -4.40 -10.43
C TRP A 135 3.30 -3.42 -10.39
N TYR A 136 3.55 -2.24 -9.83
CA TYR A 136 2.59 -1.14 -9.77
C TYR A 136 3.02 0.00 -10.67
N THR A 137 2.16 0.35 -11.62
CA THR A 137 2.38 1.47 -12.52
C THR A 137 2.29 2.79 -11.77
N ILE A 138 3.23 3.69 -12.04
CA ILE A 138 3.23 5.06 -11.53
C ILE A 138 2.93 6.05 -12.66
N TYR A 139 2.19 7.10 -12.31
CA TYR A 139 1.71 8.13 -13.23
C TYR A 139 2.10 9.54 -12.78
N SER A 140 2.23 10.46 -13.72
CA SER A 140 2.33 11.89 -13.46
C SER A 140 1.48 12.63 -14.47
N LYS A 141 0.48 13.39 -13.99
CA LYS A 141 -0.50 14.09 -14.84
C LYS A 141 -1.08 13.15 -15.91
N ASP A 142 -1.54 11.98 -15.48
CA ASP A 142 -2.13 10.91 -16.31
C ASP A 142 -1.21 10.29 -17.37
N ARG A 143 0.09 10.57 -17.32
CA ARG A 143 1.08 9.91 -18.17
C ARG A 143 1.79 8.82 -17.41
N TYR A 144 2.06 7.71 -18.08
CA TYR A 144 2.90 6.62 -17.58
C TYR A 144 4.33 7.12 -17.28
N GLN A 145 4.85 6.80 -16.10
CA GLN A 145 6.17 7.23 -15.63
C GLN A 145 7.05 6.06 -15.15
N GLY A 146 6.66 4.82 -15.48
CA GLY A 146 7.36 3.62 -15.04
C GLY A 146 6.51 2.75 -14.12
N GLU A 147 7.17 1.76 -13.54
CA GLU A 147 6.56 0.79 -12.62
C GLU A 147 7.50 0.54 -11.44
N VAL A 148 6.92 0.28 -10.28
CA VAL A 148 7.61 -0.08 -9.04
C VAL A 148 7.19 -1.48 -8.63
N TYR A 149 8.15 -2.36 -8.37
CA TYR A 149 7.89 -3.69 -7.84
C TYR A 149 7.85 -3.63 -6.31
N LEU A 150 6.74 -4.08 -5.73
CA LEU A 150 6.55 -4.15 -4.29
C LEU A 150 6.26 -5.58 -3.90
N GLU A 151 6.89 -6.01 -2.82
CA GLU A 151 6.51 -7.23 -2.10
C GLU A 151 5.87 -6.81 -0.79
N MET A 152 4.70 -7.36 -0.48
CA MET A 152 3.95 -6.98 0.69
C MET A 152 3.54 -8.20 1.50
N THR A 153 3.67 -8.11 2.82
CA THR A 153 3.29 -9.18 3.74
C THR A 153 2.52 -8.59 4.92
N TYR A 154 1.46 -9.26 5.36
CA TYR A 154 0.65 -8.88 6.50
C TYR A 154 0.49 -10.06 7.46
N TRP A 155 0.70 -9.80 8.75
CA TRP A 155 0.49 -10.74 9.85
C TRP A 155 0.03 -10.04 11.12
#